data_AF-A0A6M5J7T5-F1
#
_entry.id   AF-A0A6M5J7T5-F1
#
_cell.length_a   1.000
_cell.length_b   1.000
_cell.length_c   1.000
_cell.angle_alpha   90.00
_cell.angle_beta   90.00
_cell.angle_gamma   90.00
#
_symmetry.space_group_name_H-M   'P 1'
#
loop_
_entity.id
_entity.type
_entity.pdbx_description
1 polymer ?
#
loop_
_entity_poly.entity_id
_entity_poly.type
_entity_poly.pdbx_seq_one_letter_code
_entity_poly.pdbx_strand_id
1 'polypeptide(L)'
;MSEEYRAKVFKSGNSLALRLPKALGLEEGAEMLLREERGRYIVEPVEKPKRKINLEKIWGIGKHLDLKPITPEDRVFEHRPLLWDDPEWVASVTKREP
;
A
#
# COMPACT_ATOMS: atom_id res chain seq x y z
N MET A 1 21.43 -5.42 7.72
CA MET A 1 22.00 -6.64 8.33
C MET A 1 20.84 -7.38 8.97
N SER A 2 20.33 -8.43 8.32
CA SER A 2 19.25 -9.22 8.90
C SER A 2 19.87 -10.17 9.93
N GLU A 3 19.43 -10.10 11.17
CA GLU A 3 19.88 -11.03 12.21
C GLU A 3 19.18 -12.38 12.04
N GLU A 4 19.96 -13.43 11.83
CA GLU A 4 19.45 -14.80 11.71
C GLU A 4 19.39 -15.45 13.10
N TYR A 5 18.18 -15.79 13.55
CA TYR A 5 17.96 -16.42 14.84
C TYR A 5 17.66 -17.91 14.65
N ARG A 6 18.47 -18.78 15.28
CA ARG A 6 18.16 -20.22 15.35
C ARG A 6 17.09 -20.45 16.42
N ALA A 7 15.90 -20.86 16.00
CA ALA A 7 14.79 -21.20 16.89
C ALA A 7 14.49 -22.70 16.87
N LYS A 8 13.98 -23.23 18.00
CA LYS A 8 13.51 -24.62 18.11
C LYS A 8 11.99 -24.66 18.14
N VAL A 9 11.44 -25.63 17.42
CA VAL A 9 10.02 -26.00 17.49
C VAL A 9 9.81 -26.98 18.64
N PHE A 10 8.75 -26.80 19.40
CA PHE A 10 8.39 -27.68 20.51
C PHE A 10 6.88 -27.92 20.57
N LYS A 11 6.47 -29.01 21.22
CA LYS A 11 5.07 -29.36 21.42
C LYS A 11 4.43 -28.41 22.45
N SER A 12 3.27 -27.87 22.10
CA SER A 12 2.43 -27.04 22.96
C SER A 12 1.00 -27.56 22.89
N GLY A 13 0.64 -28.46 23.82
CA GLY A 13 -0.65 -29.15 23.78
C GLY A 13 -0.82 -30.01 22.52
N ASN A 14 -1.91 -29.77 21.78
CA ASN A 14 -2.19 -30.40 20.48
C ASN A 14 -1.55 -29.65 19.30
N SER A 15 -0.69 -28.67 19.57
CA SER A 15 -0.08 -27.81 18.56
C SER A 15 1.45 -27.78 18.68
N LEU A 16 2.10 -27.12 17.72
CA LEU A 16 3.52 -26.82 17.74
C LEU A 16 3.73 -25.33 17.93
N ALA A 17 4.77 -24.96 18.66
CA ALA A 17 5.18 -23.59 18.88
C ALA A 17 6.64 -23.38 18.49
N LEU A 18 6.94 -22.20 17.95
CA LEU A 18 8.30 -21.76 17.63
C LEU A 18 8.72 -20.71 18.67
N ARG A 19 9.93 -20.86 19.23
CA ARG A 19 10.45 -19.89 20.19
C ARG A 19 10.97 -18.64 19.47
N LEU A 20 10.32 -17.51 19.68
CA LEU A 20 10.72 -16.21 19.12
C LEU A 20 11.52 -15.41 20.16
N PRO A 21 12.74 -14.96 19.85
CA PRO A 21 13.52 -14.12 20.75
C PRO A 21 12.84 -12.78 21.04
N LYS A 22 12.93 -12.31 22.30
CA LYS A 22 12.37 -11.01 22.72
C LYS A 22 12.98 -9.81 21.97
N ALA A 23 14.20 -9.96 21.46
CA ALA A 23 14.88 -8.96 20.63
C ALA A 23 14.10 -8.62 19.34
N LEU A 24 13.18 -9.48 18.89
CA LEU A 24 12.31 -9.22 17.74
C LEU A 24 11.22 -8.17 18.03
N GLY A 25 11.01 -7.78 19.29
CA GLY A 25 10.05 -6.73 19.66
C GLY A 25 8.58 -7.14 19.50
N LEU A 26 8.29 -8.45 19.47
CA LEU A 26 6.91 -8.96 19.45
C LEU A 26 6.33 -8.94 20.87
N GLU A 27 5.05 -8.56 20.98
CA GLU A 27 4.33 -8.55 22.25
C GLU A 27 3.69 -9.91 22.54
N GLU A 28 3.66 -10.29 23.82
CA GLU A 28 2.99 -11.52 24.25
C GLU A 28 1.47 -11.39 24.04
N GLY A 29 0.85 -12.41 23.42
CA GLY A 29 -0.57 -12.39 23.09
C GLY A 29 -0.92 -11.65 21.80
N ALA A 30 0.05 -11.11 21.06
CA ALA A 30 -0.19 -10.49 19.76
C ALA A 30 -0.70 -11.52 18.73
N GLU A 31 -1.73 -11.13 17.97
CA GLU A 31 -2.28 -11.97 16.91
C GLU A 31 -1.45 -11.86 15.62
N MET A 32 -1.01 -13.01 15.11
CA MET A 32 -0.14 -13.11 13.95
C MET A 32 -0.75 -14.03 12.91
N LEU A 33 -0.62 -13.65 11.64
CA LEU A 33 -0.96 -14.46 10.48
C LEU A 33 0.24 -15.33 10.11
N LEU A 34 0.03 -16.63 10.02
CA LEU A 34 1.02 -17.61 9.56
C LEU A 34 0.66 -18.06 8.15
N ARG A 35 1.58 -17.88 7.19
CA ARG A 35 1.46 -18.36 5.81
C ARG A 35 2.63 -19.26 5.46
N GLU A 36 2.33 -20.36 4.78
CA GLU A 36 3.35 -21.19 4.11
C GLU A 36 3.50 -20.72 2.67
N GLU A 37 4.74 -20.45 2.26
CA GLU A 37 5.07 -20.08 0.88
C GLU A 37 6.41 -20.71 0.49
N ARG A 38 6.35 -21.65 -0.47
CA ARG A 38 7.53 -22.31 -1.08
C ARG A 38 8.48 -22.94 -0.05
N GLY A 39 7.92 -23.61 0.95
CA GLY A 39 8.67 -24.25 2.03
C GLY A 39 9.17 -23.28 3.11
N ARG A 40 8.73 -22.02 3.08
CA ARG A 40 9.02 -21.02 4.12
C ARG A 40 7.75 -20.69 4.89
N TYR A 41 7.90 -20.46 6.17
CA TYR A 41 6.81 -19.95 7.01
C TYR A 41 7.02 -18.44 7.23
N ILE A 42 6.02 -17.66 6.82
CA ILE A 42 5.99 -16.21 6.95
C ILE A 42 5.00 -15.87 8.05
N VAL A 43 5.44 -15.08 9.04
CA VAL A 43 4.63 -14.66 10.18
C VAL A 43 4.53 -13.14 10.17
N GLU A 44 3.31 -12.60 10.08
CA GLU A 44 3.05 -11.16 10.03
C GLU A 44 1.96 -10.75 11.04
N PRO A 45 2.02 -9.55 11.64
CA PRO A 45 0.94 -9.05 12.49
C PRO A 45 -0.39 -8.95 11.73
N VAL A 46 -1.50 -9.34 12.36
CA VAL A 46 -2.84 -9.22 11.77
C VAL A 46 -3.25 -7.74 11.68
N GLU A 47 -3.14 -7.01 12.78
CA GLU A 47 -3.29 -5.55 12.78
C GLU A 47 -1.96 -4.89 12.40
N LYS A 48 -1.74 -4.70 11.09
CA LYS A 48 -0.70 -3.77 10.64
C LYS A 48 -1.14 -2.36 11.02
N PRO A 49 -0.41 -1.62 11.88
CA PRO A 49 -0.73 -0.21 12.10
C PRO A 49 -0.71 0.47 10.72
N LYS A 50 -1.83 1.11 10.35
CA LYS A 50 -1.96 1.80 9.06
C LYS A 50 -0.72 2.67 8.88
N ARG A 51 0.04 2.43 7.81
CA ARG A 51 1.21 3.26 7.48
C ARG A 51 0.75 4.71 7.45
N LYS A 52 1.08 5.48 8.49
CA LYS A 52 0.80 6.90 8.50
C LYS A 52 1.70 7.53 7.45
N ILE A 53 1.08 8.13 6.44
CA ILE A 53 1.79 8.93 5.47
C ILE A 53 2.40 10.09 6.23
N ASN A 54 3.73 10.24 6.17
CA ASN A 54 4.39 11.39 6.77
C ASN A 54 4.13 12.62 5.89
N LEU A 55 3.16 13.44 6.29
CA LEU A 55 2.77 14.66 5.59
C LEU A 55 3.91 15.68 5.51
N GLU A 56 4.79 15.76 6.50
CA GLU A 56 5.95 16.67 6.48
C GLU A 56 6.95 16.28 5.39
N LYS A 57 7.16 14.96 5.20
CA LYS A 57 8.02 14.43 4.13
C LYS A 57 7.47 14.70 2.73
N ILE A 58 6.15 14.78 2.60
CA ILE A 58 5.47 15.12 1.34
C ILE A 58 5.49 16.62 1.10
N TRP A 59 5.21 17.42 2.14
CA TRP A 59 5.24 18.88 2.04
C TRP A 59 6.63 19.41 1.65
N GLY A 60 7.70 18.74 2.08
CA GLY A 60 9.07 19.04 1.66
C GLY A 60 9.31 18.92 0.15
N ILE A 61 8.57 18.05 -0.55
CA ILE A 61 8.64 17.92 -2.02
C ILE A 61 8.07 19.19 -2.68
N GLY A 62 7.00 19.75 -2.11
CA GLY A 62 6.37 21.00 -2.55
C GLY A 62 7.24 22.24 -2.36
N LYS A 63 8.10 22.26 -1.34
CA LYS A 63 8.87 23.45 -0.92
C LYS A 63 9.84 23.98 -2.00
N HIS A 64 10.28 23.13 -2.92
CA HIS A 64 11.20 23.50 -4.02
C HIS A 64 10.53 23.52 -5.39
N LEU A 65 9.22 23.31 -5.48
CA LEU A 65 8.48 23.25 -6.74
C LEU A 65 7.95 24.63 -7.21
N ASP A 66 8.28 25.71 -6.50
CA ASP A 66 7.78 27.09 -6.74
C ASP A 66 6.26 27.14 -7.03
N LEU A 67 5.49 26.23 -6.42
CA LEU A 67 4.06 26.12 -6.64
C LEU A 67 3.37 27.31 -5.98
N LYS A 68 2.85 28.20 -6.81
CA LYS A 68 2.04 29.35 -6.39
C LYS A 68 0.57 29.02 -6.62
N PRO A 69 -0.32 29.37 -5.67
CA PRO A 69 -1.75 29.31 -5.93
C PRO A 69 -2.07 30.12 -7.19
N ILE A 70 -2.69 29.49 -8.19
CA ILE A 70 -3.17 30.19 -9.39
C ILE A 70 -4.33 31.12 -9.02
N THR A 71 -4.42 32.25 -9.71
CA THR A 71 -5.49 33.22 -9.46
C THR A 71 -6.85 32.64 -9.86
N PRO A 72 -7.97 33.16 -9.34
CA PRO A 72 -9.30 32.67 -9.71
C PRO A 72 -9.58 32.71 -11.21
N GLU A 73 -9.02 33.70 -11.91
CA GLU A 73 -9.20 33.89 -13.36
C GLU A 73 -8.52 32.78 -14.16
N ASP A 74 -7.34 32.32 -13.73
CA ASP A 74 -6.59 31.22 -14.36
C ASP A 74 -7.23 29.83 -14.12
N ARG A 75 -8.24 29.74 -13.25
CA ARG A 75 -9.01 28.51 -13.00
C ARG A 75 -10.16 28.33 -13.98
N VAL A 76 -10.42 29.33 -14.82
CA VAL A 76 -11.47 29.27 -15.83
C VAL A 76 -10.93 28.55 -17.05
N PHE A 77 -11.50 27.39 -17.35
CA PHE A 77 -11.17 26.65 -18.57
C PHE A 77 -12.09 27.08 -19.71
N GLU A 78 -11.53 27.27 -20.90
CA GLU A 78 -12.35 27.42 -22.11
C GLU A 78 -13.14 26.12 -22.38
N HIS A 79 -14.38 26.28 -22.81
CA HIS A 79 -15.22 25.13 -23.16
C HIS A 79 -14.67 24.48 -24.44
N ARG A 80 -14.01 23.34 -24.29
CA ARG A 80 -13.60 22.48 -25.42
C ARG A 80 -14.68 21.44 -25.70
N PRO A 81 -14.90 21.03 -26.96
CA PRO A 81 -15.75 19.90 -27.27
C PRO A 81 -15.23 18.65 -26.54
N LEU A 82 -16.14 17.88 -25.96
CA LEU A 82 -15.79 16.66 -25.26
C LEU A 82 -15.62 15.55 -26.30
N LEU A 83 -14.84 14.53 -25.96
CA LEU A 83 -14.54 13.44 -26.90
C LEU A 83 -15.80 12.69 -27.36
N TRP A 84 -16.85 12.67 -26.53
CA TRP A 84 -18.14 12.07 -26.86
C TRP A 84 -19.06 12.98 -27.68
N ASP A 85 -18.69 14.24 -27.88
CA ASP A 85 -19.37 15.14 -28.82
C ASP A 85 -18.79 15.01 -30.25
N ASP A 86 -17.68 14.27 -30.41
CA ASP A 86 -17.02 14.02 -31.69
C ASP A 86 -17.74 12.89 -32.47
N PRO A 87 -18.36 13.19 -33.63
CA PRO A 87 -19.07 12.19 -34.42
C PRO A 87 -18.19 11.02 -34.88
N GLU A 88 -16.90 11.25 -35.15
CA GLU A 88 -15.97 10.20 -35.57
C GLU A 88 -15.64 9.26 -34.41
N TRP A 89 -15.47 9.81 -33.20
CA TRP A 89 -15.23 9.02 -31.99
C TRP A 89 -16.46 8.17 -31.64
N VAL A 90 -17.66 8.77 -31.64
CA VAL A 90 -18.93 8.06 -31.35
C VAL A 90 -19.18 6.93 -32.35
N ALA A 91 -18.90 7.15 -33.64
CA ALA A 91 -19.01 6.12 -34.66
C ALA A 91 -18.02 4.95 -34.45
N SER A 92 -16.82 5.23 -33.91
CA SER A 92 -15.82 4.20 -33.62
C SER A 92 -16.19 3.32 -32.42
N VAL A 93 -16.92 3.87 -31.45
CA VAL A 93 -17.41 3.15 -30.27
C VAL A 93 -18.62 2.28 -30.64
N THR A 94 -19.55 2.82 -31.43
CA THR A 94 -20.78 2.13 -31.86
C THR A 94 -20.50 0.94 -32.79
N LYS A 95 -19.46 1.03 -33.64
CA LYS A 95 -19.05 -0.09 -34.53
C LYS A 95 -18.41 -1.27 -33.79
N ARG A 96 -18.12 -1.15 -32.49
CA ARG A 96 -17.44 -2.17 -31.68
C ARG A 96 -18.38 -2.96 -30.77
N GLU A 97 -19.68 -2.69 -30.79
CA GLU A 97 -20.68 -3.57 -30.17
C GLU A 97 -20.99 -4.75 -31.12
N PRO A 98 -21.08 -6.00 -30.60
CA PRO A 98 -21.23 -7.22 -31.42
C PRO A 98 -22.59 -7.33 -32.12
#